data_AF-A0A2V2UDP2-F1
#
_entry.id   AF-A0A2V2UDP2-F1
#
_cell.length_a   1.000
_cell.length_b   1.000
_cell.length_c   1.000
_cell.angle_alpha   90.00
_cell.angle_beta   90.00
_cell.angle_gamma   90.00
#
_symmetry.space_group_name_H-M   'P 1'
#
loop_
_entity.id
_entity.type
_entity.pdbx_description
1 polymer ?
#
loop_
_entity_poly.entity_id
_entity_poly.type
_entity_poly.pdbx_seq_one_letter_code
_entity_poly.pdbx_strand_id
1 'polypeptide(L)'
;MKAKCGHFVEKSFAQTHDGLCRQCHSNFAFLVDLEDKYGDDALIEYWYAMILANITEDRERTGCFIEHLVEFYQRNLIEVPRKENYIRKMLYMLHSLQEPSNIESLR
;
A
#
# COMPACT_ATOMS: atom_id res chain seq x y z
N MET A 1 17.20 -0.70 13.95
CA MET A 1 15.92 -0.87 14.68
C MET A 1 14.90 -1.50 13.74
N LYS A 2 13.78 -2.02 14.25
CA LYS A 2 12.66 -2.40 13.38
C LYS A 2 11.82 -1.15 13.06
N ALA A 3 11.51 -0.95 11.78
CA ALA A 3 10.51 0.00 11.30
C ALA A 3 9.09 -0.47 11.69
N LYS A 4 8.06 0.36 11.46
CA LYS A 4 6.64 -0.02 11.65
C LYS A 4 6.28 -1.28 10.86
N CYS A 5 6.90 -1.48 9.70
CA CYS A 5 6.79 -2.71 8.89
C CYS A 5 7.49 -3.94 9.47
N GLY A 6 8.10 -3.88 10.65
CA GLY A 6 8.92 -4.98 11.19
C GLY A 6 10.28 -5.18 10.51
N HIS A 7 10.51 -4.61 9.32
CA HIS A 7 11.81 -4.62 8.63
C HIS A 7 12.91 -3.86 9.38
N PHE A 8 14.15 -4.35 9.29
CA PHE A 8 15.30 -3.66 9.88
C PHE A 8 15.72 -2.44 9.07
N VAL A 9 15.93 -1.33 9.76
CA VAL A 9 16.38 -0.06 9.18
C VAL A 9 17.22 0.74 10.19
N GLU A 10 18.02 1.67 9.67
CA GLU A 10 18.71 2.68 10.47
C GLU A 10 17.71 3.55 11.24
N LYS A 11 18.04 3.86 12.49
CA LYS A 11 17.15 4.61 13.39
C LYS A 11 16.87 6.02 12.89
N SER A 12 17.89 6.70 12.36
CA SER A 12 17.77 8.04 11.76
C SER A 12 16.81 8.06 10.57
N PHE A 13 16.89 7.06 9.70
CA PHE A 13 15.99 6.94 8.55
C PHE A 13 14.54 6.72 9.01
N ALA A 14 14.31 5.74 9.89
CA ALA A 14 12.96 5.49 10.42
C ALA A 14 12.35 6.74 11.07
N GLN A 15 13.14 7.50 11.85
CA GLN A 15 12.64 8.72 12.49
C GLN A 15 12.29 9.84 11.50
N THR A 16 12.99 9.90 10.36
CA THR A 16 12.77 10.93 9.34
C THR A 16 11.59 10.59 8.42
N HIS A 17 11.30 9.30 8.24
CA HIS A 17 10.31 8.80 7.27
C HIS A 17 9.16 8.07 7.98
N ASP A 18 8.62 8.65 9.06
CA ASP A 18 7.43 8.18 9.78
C ASP A 18 7.43 6.72 10.26
N GLY A 19 8.63 6.18 10.49
CA GLY A 19 8.86 4.82 10.92
C GLY A 19 8.86 3.81 9.78
N LEU A 20 8.84 4.24 8.51
CA LEU A 20 8.93 3.36 7.34
C LEU A 20 10.36 2.85 7.11
N CYS A 21 10.49 1.66 6.54
CA CYS A 21 11.76 1.23 5.96
C CYS A 21 12.00 1.90 4.60
N ARG A 22 13.24 1.84 4.10
CA ARG A 22 13.63 2.45 2.82
C ARG A 22 12.76 1.97 1.65
N GLN A 23 12.44 0.68 1.60
CA GLN A 23 11.61 0.12 0.53
C GLN A 23 10.17 0.65 0.57
N CYS A 24 9.52 0.62 1.74
CA CYS A 24 8.17 1.13 1.88
C CYS A 24 8.12 2.62 1.50
N HIS A 25 9.09 3.41 1.99
CA HIS A 25 9.18 4.83 1.65
C HIS A 25 9.30 5.05 0.13
N SER A 26 10.18 4.32 -0.56
CA SER A 26 10.32 4.42 -2.01
C SER A 26 9.03 4.07 -2.76
N ASN A 27 8.31 3.04 -2.31
CA ASN A 27 7.02 2.68 -2.91
C ASN A 27 5.97 3.78 -2.71
N PHE A 28 5.94 4.43 -1.55
CA PHE A 28 5.04 5.57 -1.28
C PHE A 28 5.40 6.82 -2.07
N ALA A 29 6.68 7.15 -2.21
CA ALA A 29 7.10 8.28 -3.03
C ALA A 29 6.70 8.08 -4.50
N PHE A 30 6.92 6.88 -5.02
CA PHE A 30 6.53 6.52 -6.38
C PHE A 30 5.00 6.55 -6.61
N LEU A 31 4.22 6.21 -5.58
CA LEU A 31 2.76 6.32 -5.55
C LEU A 31 2.28 7.75 -5.78
N VAL A 32 2.85 8.69 -5.04
CA VAL A 32 2.53 10.12 -5.14
C VAL A 32 2.90 10.65 -6.52
N ASP A 33 4.07 10.25 -7.05
CA ASP A 33 4.52 10.66 -8.38
C ASP A 33 3.62 10.12 -9.51
N LEU A 34 3.15 8.88 -9.40
CA LEU A 34 2.22 8.31 -10.37
C LEU A 34 0.83 8.96 -10.30
N GLU A 35 0.34 9.24 -9.09
CA GLU A 35 -0.93 9.94 -8.86
C GLU A 35 -0.93 11.31 -9.54
N ASP A 36 0.15 12.08 -9.33
CA ASP A 36 0.33 13.42 -9.90
C ASP A 36 0.34 13.38 -11.44
N LYS A 37 0.93 12.32 -12.01
CA LYS A 37 1.18 12.23 -13.45
C LYS A 37 0.03 11.63 -14.27
N TYR A 38 -0.72 10.67 -13.71
CA TYR A 38 -1.69 9.86 -14.47
C TYR A 38 -3.10 9.88 -13.89
N GLY A 39 -3.29 10.46 -12.71
CA GLY A 39 -4.57 10.50 -12.03
C GLY A 39 -4.97 9.19 -11.36
N ASP A 40 -6.04 9.29 -10.57
CA ASP A 40 -6.50 8.31 -9.59
C ASP A 40 -6.80 6.91 -10.18
N ASP A 41 -7.40 6.82 -11.38
CA ASP A 41 -7.82 5.54 -11.98
C ASP A 41 -6.63 4.73 -12.55
N ALA A 42 -5.62 5.39 -13.13
CA ALA A 42 -4.41 4.72 -13.63
C ALA A 42 -3.56 4.13 -12.48
N LEU A 43 -3.64 4.75 -11.30
CA LEU A 43 -2.95 4.30 -10.11
C LEU A 43 -3.55 3.00 -9.55
N ILE A 44 -4.88 2.87 -9.61
CA ILE A 44 -5.62 1.67 -9.20
C ILE A 44 -5.18 0.47 -10.04
N GLU A 45 -5.20 0.60 -11.37
CA GLU A 45 -4.84 -0.49 -12.28
C GLU A 45 -3.37 -0.90 -12.16
N TYR A 46 -2.46 0.07 -12.06
CA TYR A 46 -1.04 -0.19 -11.84
C TYR A 46 -0.79 -0.94 -10.53
N TRP A 47 -1.44 -0.53 -9.44
CA TRP A 47 -1.27 -1.19 -8.14
C TRP A 47 -1.85 -2.59 -8.09
N TYR A 48 -3.00 -2.80 -8.73
CA TYR A 48 -3.58 -4.13 -8.83
C TYR A 48 -2.62 -5.08 -9.58
N ALA A 49 -2.06 -4.63 -10.70
CA ALA A 49 -1.08 -5.41 -11.47
C ALA A 49 0.21 -5.67 -10.68
N MET A 50 0.76 -4.66 -10.00
CA MET A 50 1.99 -4.78 -9.23
C MET A 50 1.82 -5.66 -7.99
N ILE A 51 0.70 -5.54 -7.26
CA ILE A 51 0.44 -6.37 -6.09
C ILE A 51 0.24 -7.82 -6.53
N LEU A 52 -0.54 -8.07 -7.60
CA LEU A 52 -0.69 -9.42 -8.15
C LEU A 52 0.67 -10.03 -8.56
N ALA A 53 1.54 -9.24 -9.20
CA ALA A 53 2.86 -9.72 -9.62
C ALA A 53 3.82 -10.01 -8.46
N ASN A 54 3.71 -9.28 -7.33
CA ASN A 54 4.63 -9.43 -6.19
C ASN A 54 4.11 -10.36 -5.09
N ILE A 55 2.78 -10.52 -4.94
CA ILE A 55 2.16 -11.51 -4.00
C ILE A 55 2.64 -12.94 -4.29
N THR A 56 2.93 -13.25 -5.56
CA THR A 56 3.36 -14.58 -5.98
C THR A 56 4.82 -14.90 -5.62
N GLU A 57 5.65 -13.89 -5.36
CA GLU A 57 7.09 -14.09 -5.11
C GLU A 57 7.45 -14.06 -3.62
N ASP A 58 6.84 -13.16 -2.83
CA ASP A 58 7.12 -13.04 -1.38
C ASP A 58 5.89 -12.52 -0.61
N ARG A 59 5.07 -13.46 -0.12
CA ARG A 59 3.82 -13.14 0.60
C ARG A 59 4.03 -12.38 1.91
N GLU A 60 5.08 -12.68 2.67
CA GLU A 60 5.32 -12.00 3.95
C GLU A 60 5.70 -10.54 3.74
N ARG A 61 6.62 -10.25 2.80
CA ARG A 61 6.95 -8.86 2.46
C ARG A 61 5.77 -8.11 1.86
N THR A 62 5.01 -8.77 1.01
CA THR A 62 3.86 -8.14 0.35
C THR A 62 2.73 -7.86 1.32
N GLY A 63 2.49 -8.73 2.29
CA GLY A 63 1.48 -8.53 3.35
C GLY A 63 1.73 -7.26 4.15
N CYS A 64 2.97 -7.05 4.61
CA CYS A 64 3.35 -5.86 5.35
C CYS A 64 3.18 -4.57 4.52
N PHE A 65 3.50 -4.64 3.23
CA PHE A 65 3.32 -3.51 2.34
C PHE A 65 1.83 -3.16 2.13
N ILE A 66 0.96 -4.16 1.99
CA ILE A 66 -0.50 -3.95 1.89
C ILE A 66 -1.05 -3.31 3.18
N GLU A 67 -0.64 -3.79 4.35
CA GLU A 67 -1.05 -3.19 5.64
C GLU A 67 -0.69 -1.70 5.73
N HIS A 68 0.54 -1.35 5.34
CA HIS A 68 0.97 0.05 5.30
C HIS A 68 0.16 0.90 4.31
N LEU A 69 -0.19 0.35 3.14
CA LEU A 69 -1.04 1.06 2.20
C LEU A 69 -2.44 1.30 2.76
N VAL A 70 -3.02 0.30 3.44
CA VAL A 70 -4.32 0.44 4.12
C VAL A 70 -4.25 1.58 5.15
N GLU A 71 -3.24 1.60 6.02
CA GLU A 71 -3.09 2.68 7.00
C GLU A 71 -2.97 4.06 6.36
N PHE A 72 -2.19 4.17 5.27
CA PHE A 72 -1.99 5.42 4.53
C PHE A 72 -3.31 5.95 3.97
N TYR A 73 -4.06 5.10 3.26
CA TYR A 73 -5.34 5.50 2.67
C TYR A 73 -6.41 5.76 3.73
N GLN A 74 -6.43 5.03 4.85
CA GLN A 74 -7.33 5.31 5.96
C GLN A 74 -7.11 6.71 6.57
N ARG A 75 -5.84 7.13 6.75
CA ARG A 75 -5.53 8.50 7.21
C ARG A 75 -5.96 9.55 6.19
N ASN A 76 -5.66 9.31 4.91
CA ASN A 76 -6.02 10.24 3.83
C ASN A 76 -7.53 10.41 3.65
N LEU A 77 -8.35 9.45 4.08
CA LEU A 77 -9.81 9.57 4.06
C LEU A 77 -10.30 10.76 4.90
N ILE A 78 -9.57 11.10 5.97
CA ILE A 78 -9.85 12.23 6.86
C ILE A 78 -9.12 13.48 6.36
N GLU A 79 -7.85 13.34 5.96
CA GLU A 79 -6.98 14.47 5.62
C GLU A 79 -7.23 15.04 4.22
N VAL A 80 -7.78 14.24 3.30
CA VAL A 80 -7.98 14.62 1.89
C VAL A 80 -9.40 14.30 1.40
N PRO A 81 -10.44 15.01 1.89
CA PRO A 81 -11.85 14.70 1.58
C PRO A 81 -12.18 14.76 0.08
N ARG A 82 -11.49 15.63 -0.67
CA ARG A 82 -11.66 15.76 -2.13
C ARG A 82 -11.32 14.49 -2.92
N LYS A 83 -10.57 13.54 -2.32
CA LYS A 83 -10.17 12.27 -2.93
C LYS A 83 -10.90 11.06 -2.33
N GLU A 84 -11.97 11.28 -1.56
CA GLU A 84 -12.67 10.21 -0.83
C GLU A 84 -13.04 9.01 -1.72
N ASN A 85 -13.61 9.25 -2.90
CA ASN A 85 -14.00 8.17 -3.82
C ASN A 85 -12.80 7.32 -4.27
N TYR A 86 -11.68 7.94 -4.59
CA TYR A 86 -10.45 7.25 -4.97
C TYR A 86 -9.88 6.45 -3.79
N ILE A 87 -9.78 7.08 -2.62
CA ILE A 87 -9.26 6.46 -1.41
C ILE A 87 -10.09 5.23 -1.02
N ARG A 88 -11.43 5.32 -1.12
CA ARG A 88 -12.34 4.19 -0.89
C ARG A 88 -12.11 3.04 -1.88
N LYS A 89 -11.91 3.34 -3.17
CA LYS A 89 -11.58 2.32 -4.18
C LYS A 89 -10.26 1.61 -3.87
N MET A 90 -9.22 2.37 -3.48
CA MET A 90 -7.93 1.80 -3.09
C MET A 90 -8.04 0.91 -1.86
N LEU A 91 -8.75 1.35 -0.82
CA LEU A 91 -8.98 0.54 0.37
C LEU A 91 -9.72 -0.76 0.06
N TYR A 92 -10.77 -0.69 -0.78
CA TYR A 92 -11.50 -1.88 -1.21
C TYR A 92 -10.58 -2.89 -1.91
N MET A 93 -9.76 -2.45 -2.85
CA MET A 93 -8.80 -3.34 -3.51
C MET A 93 -7.78 -3.93 -2.55
N LEU A 94 -7.18 -3.12 -1.68
CA LEU A 94 -6.16 -3.58 -0.74
C LEU A 94 -6.71 -4.63 0.23
N HIS A 95 -7.92 -4.43 0.74
CA HIS A 95 -8.59 -5.43 1.57
C HIS A 95 -8.90 -6.73 0.80
N SER A 96 -9.31 -6.65 -0.47
CA SER A 96 -9.52 -7.85 -1.31
C SER A 96 -8.24 -8.68 -1.52
N LEU A 97 -7.06 -8.07 -1.38
CA LEU A 97 -5.77 -8.74 -1.50
C LEU A 97 -5.31 -9.36 -0.17
N GLN A 98 -5.82 -8.89 0.98
CA GLN A 98 -5.54 -9.45 2.30
C GLN A 98 -6.38 -10.71 2.60
N GLU A 99 -7.53 -10.88 1.93
CA GLU A 99 -8.36 -12.10 2.00
C GLU A 99 -8.36 -12.88 0.66
N PRO A 100 -7.33 -13.70 0.34
CA PRO A 100 -7.41 -14.59 -0.82
C PRO A 100 -8.45 -15.72 -0.66
N SER A 101 -8.99 -15.92 0.53
CA SER A 101 -9.76 -17.11 0.91
C SER A 101 -11.26 -16.86 0.92
N ASN A 102 -11.87 -16.94 -0.27
CA ASN A 102 -13.10 -17.74 -0.46
C ASN A 102 -13.51 -17.98 -1.92
N ILE A 103 -12.58 -18.01 -2.88
CA ILE A 103 -12.92 -18.53 -4.23
C ILE A 103 -13.20 -20.04 -4.17
N GLU A 104 -12.68 -20.76 -3.17
CA GLU A 104 -13.05 -22.16 -2.92
C GLU A 104 -14.45 -22.34 -2.32
N SER A 105 -15.05 -21.32 -1.70
CA SER A 105 -16.44 -21.39 -1.21
C SER A 105 -17.48 -21.06 -2.28
N LEU A 106 -17.06 -20.76 -3.50
CA LEU A 106 -17.91 -20.53 -4.67
C LEU A 106 -18.04 -21.78 -5.57
N ARG A 107 -17.55 -22.94 -5.10
CA ARG A 107 -17.58 -24.20 -5.84
C ARG A 107 -18.64 -25.16 -5.31
#